data_AF-F7T7M2-F1
#
_entry.id   AF-F7T7M2-F1
#
_cell.length_a   1.000
_cell.length_b   1.000
_cell.length_c   1.000
_cell.angle_alpha   90.00
_cell.angle_beta   90.00
_cell.angle_gamma   90.00
#
_symmetry.space_group_name_H-M   'P 1'
#
loop_
_entity.id
_entity.type
_entity.pdbx_description
1 polymer ?
#
loop_
_entity_poly.entity_id
_entity_poly.type
_entity_poly.pdbx_seq_one_letter_code
_entity_poly.pdbx_strand_id
1 'polypeptide(L)'
;MRVFDFDLPAQPLQSALEQYSNVTGSSVVYRAALAVGRRSAAVKGIYTPEAALRMLIEGSGLEVEYTAANAVILRTAPRREAGASSGRRAGANRGAFYRSYYGVVQAGVRDALCRNPATRAGGYRAAVSFEVSPMGRVEHARVLDSTGDTDKDGEIVLALDQTVLDKAPPADLEQPFVMLIVPESAQHDQGCPAY
;
A
#
# COMPACT_ATOMS: atom_id res chain seq x y z
N MET A 1 -27.13 10.24 -21.71
CA MET A 1 -26.04 9.28 -22.02
C MET A 1 -26.04 9.05 -23.52
N ARG A 2 -24.90 9.24 -24.19
CA ARG A 2 -24.77 9.02 -25.64
C ARG A 2 -24.41 7.55 -25.88
N VAL A 3 -25.08 6.92 -26.84
CA VAL A 3 -24.80 5.54 -27.26
C VAL A 3 -24.16 5.55 -28.65
N PHE A 4 -23.35 4.54 -28.92
CA PHE A 4 -22.67 4.35 -30.20
C PHE A 4 -22.88 2.91 -30.66
N ASP A 5 -22.96 2.73 -31.98
CA ASP A 5 -22.93 1.41 -32.59
C ASP A 5 -21.48 0.96 -32.68
N PHE A 6 -21.17 -0.16 -32.04
CA PHE A 6 -19.86 -0.78 -32.08
C PHE A 6 -19.92 -2.06 -32.92
N ASP A 7 -18.96 -2.23 -33.83
CA ASP A 7 -18.69 -3.49 -34.52
C ASP A 7 -17.18 -3.78 -34.42
N LEU A 8 -16.73 -4.11 -33.20
CA LEU A 8 -15.33 -4.36 -32.88
C LEU A 8 -15.11 -5.89 -32.75
N PRO A 9 -14.42 -6.55 -33.70
CA PRO A 9 -14.13 -7.98 -33.59
C PRO A 9 -13.03 -8.27 -32.54
N ALA A 10 -12.89 -9.54 -32.15
CA ALA A 10 -11.85 -9.96 -31.23
C ALA A 10 -10.45 -9.88 -31.89
N GLN A 11 -9.67 -8.87 -31.51
CA GLN A 11 -8.43 -8.50 -32.20
C GLN A 11 -7.32 -8.12 -31.20
N PRO A 12 -6.09 -7.80 -31.64
CA PRO A 12 -5.08 -7.27 -30.73
C PRO A 12 -5.60 -6.06 -29.96
N LEU A 13 -5.41 -6.06 -28.64
CA LEU A 13 -6.04 -5.08 -27.77
C LEU A 13 -5.70 -3.63 -28.17
N GLN A 14 -4.46 -3.39 -28.59
CA GLN A 14 -4.03 -2.09 -29.10
C GLN A 14 -4.92 -1.57 -30.24
N SER A 15 -5.10 -2.39 -31.29
CA SER A 15 -5.95 -2.03 -32.43
C SER A 15 -7.41 -1.81 -32.03
N ALA A 16 -7.91 -2.56 -31.04
CA ALA A 16 -9.26 -2.43 -30.53
C ALA A 16 -9.49 -1.10 -29.79
N LEU A 17 -8.53 -0.69 -28.97
CA LEU A 17 -8.58 0.57 -28.23
C LEU A 17 -8.47 1.79 -29.16
N GLU A 18 -7.67 1.68 -30.22
CA GLU A 18 -7.59 2.71 -31.27
C GLU A 18 -8.93 2.89 -31.98
N GLN A 19 -9.57 1.79 -32.42
CA GLN A 19 -10.90 1.86 -33.05
C GLN A 19 -11.97 2.39 -32.09
N TYR A 20 -11.95 1.97 -30.82
CA TYR A 20 -12.86 2.49 -29.79
C TYR A 20 -12.68 4.01 -29.59
N SER A 21 -11.44 4.48 -29.55
CA SER A 21 -11.12 5.91 -29.40
C SER A 21 -11.63 6.72 -30.60
N ASN A 22 -11.53 6.16 -31.81
CA ASN A 22 -12.06 6.77 -33.03
C ASN A 22 -13.59 6.89 -33.04
N VAL A 23 -14.31 5.87 -32.54
CA VAL A 23 -15.78 5.87 -32.48
C VAL A 23 -16.31 6.82 -31.42
N THR A 24 -15.68 6.84 -30.25
CA THR A 24 -16.18 7.56 -29.07
C THR A 24 -15.60 8.96 -28.90
N GLY A 25 -14.49 9.27 -29.57
CA GLY A 25 -13.72 10.49 -29.36
C GLY A 25 -12.99 10.53 -28.00
N SER A 26 -12.92 9.40 -27.28
CA SER A 26 -12.27 9.32 -25.96
C SER A 26 -10.77 9.07 -26.10
N SER A 27 -9.97 9.73 -25.25
CA SER A 27 -8.53 9.47 -25.18
C SER A 27 -8.24 8.38 -24.15
N VAL A 28 -7.91 7.18 -24.63
CA VAL A 28 -7.49 6.05 -23.77
C VAL A 28 -5.98 6.10 -23.59
N VAL A 29 -5.54 6.37 -22.35
CA VAL A 29 -4.14 6.42 -21.95
C VAL A 29 -3.75 5.08 -21.33
N TYR A 30 -2.74 4.41 -21.87
CA TYR A 30 -2.25 3.16 -21.33
C TYR A 30 -0.74 3.02 -21.55
N ARG A 31 -0.08 2.23 -20.71
CA ARG A 31 1.31 1.82 -20.97
C ARG A 31 1.30 0.78 -22.08
N ALA A 32 2.05 0.97 -23.16
CA ALA A 32 2.08 0.04 -24.30
C ALA A 32 2.36 -1.42 -23.88
N ALA A 33 3.21 -1.63 -22.87
CA ALA A 33 3.50 -2.95 -22.29
C ALA A 33 2.25 -3.70 -21.77
N LEU A 34 1.16 -2.99 -21.46
CA LEU A 34 -0.12 -3.59 -21.07
C LEU A 34 -0.93 -4.09 -22.26
N ALA A 35 -0.68 -3.63 -23.48
CA ALA A 35 -1.40 -4.11 -24.66
C ALA A 35 -0.64 -5.22 -25.42
N VAL A 36 0.68 -5.31 -25.24
CA VAL A 36 1.52 -6.31 -25.91
C VAL A 36 1.06 -7.73 -25.56
N GLY A 37 0.77 -8.52 -26.59
CA GLY A 37 0.36 -9.92 -26.47
C GLY A 37 -1.07 -10.14 -25.95
N ARG A 38 -1.84 -9.08 -25.69
CA ARG A 38 -3.24 -9.18 -25.24
C ARG A 38 -4.22 -9.04 -26.39
N ARG A 39 -5.38 -9.68 -26.25
CA ARG A 39 -6.49 -9.62 -27.21
C ARG A 39 -7.71 -9.00 -26.53
N SER A 40 -8.51 -8.27 -27.31
CA SER A 40 -9.83 -7.79 -26.91
C SER A 40 -10.89 -8.85 -27.14
N ALA A 41 -12.00 -8.75 -26.41
CA ALA A 41 -13.22 -9.46 -26.77
C ALA A 41 -13.92 -8.76 -27.95
N ALA A 42 -14.85 -9.46 -28.59
CA ALA A 42 -15.70 -8.86 -29.61
C ALA A 42 -16.84 -8.06 -28.96
N VAL A 43 -17.07 -6.84 -29.43
CA VAL A 43 -18.17 -5.98 -28.98
C VAL A 43 -18.99 -5.60 -30.20
N LYS A 44 -20.23 -6.08 -30.26
CA LYS A 44 -21.15 -5.79 -31.35
C LYS A 44 -22.50 -5.32 -30.82
N GLY A 45 -22.96 -4.15 -31.29
CA GLY A 45 -24.25 -3.56 -30.94
C GLY A 45 -24.15 -2.16 -30.36
N ILE A 46 -25.30 -1.66 -29.89
CA ILE A 46 -25.43 -0.29 -29.40
C ILE A 46 -25.13 -0.25 -27.90
N TYR A 47 -24.05 0.43 -27.53
CA TYR A 47 -23.63 0.54 -26.13
C TYR A 47 -23.19 1.95 -25.77
N THR A 48 -23.15 2.25 -24.47
CA THR A 48 -22.42 3.44 -24.00
C THR A 48 -20.91 3.18 -24.10
N PRO A 49 -20.07 4.23 -24.25
CA PRO A 49 -18.61 4.09 -24.26
C PRO A 49 -18.09 3.26 -23.07
N GLU A 50 -18.62 3.50 -21.88
CA GLU A 50 -18.19 2.84 -20.64
C GLU A 50 -18.58 1.35 -20.59
N ALA A 51 -19.72 1.00 -21.19
CA ALA A 51 -20.17 -0.39 -21.31
C ALA A 51 -19.35 -1.12 -22.39
N ALA A 52 -19.17 -0.48 -23.55
CA ALA A 52 -18.39 -1.01 -24.67
C ALA A 52 -16.94 -1.27 -24.26
N LEU A 53 -16.28 -0.33 -23.58
CA LEU A 53 -14.89 -0.48 -23.16
C LEU A 53 -14.71 -1.61 -22.16
N ARG A 54 -15.63 -1.76 -21.20
CA ARG A 54 -15.59 -2.88 -20.23
C ARG A 54 -15.70 -4.23 -20.91
N MET A 55 -16.62 -4.36 -21.87
CA MET A 55 -16.74 -5.59 -22.67
C MET A 55 -15.49 -5.80 -23.55
N LEU A 56 -14.94 -4.73 -24.13
CA LEU A 56 -13.77 -4.81 -25.01
C LEU A 56 -12.54 -5.37 -24.30
N ILE A 57 -12.32 -4.97 -23.05
CA ILE A 57 -11.19 -5.46 -22.24
C ILE A 57 -11.52 -6.72 -21.44
N GLU A 58 -12.72 -7.27 -21.57
CA GLU A 58 -13.13 -8.49 -20.88
C GLU A 58 -12.22 -9.66 -21.31
N GLY A 59 -11.72 -10.43 -20.35
CA GLY A 59 -10.77 -11.52 -20.60
C GLY A 59 -9.32 -11.08 -20.86
N SER A 60 -9.03 -9.79 -21.03
CA SER A 60 -7.65 -9.28 -21.17
C SER A 60 -6.89 -9.18 -19.84
N GLY A 61 -7.60 -9.34 -18.72
CA GLY A 61 -7.04 -9.16 -17.37
C GLY A 61 -6.68 -7.71 -17.07
N LEU A 62 -7.40 -6.76 -17.67
CA LEU A 62 -7.24 -5.33 -17.44
C LEU A 62 -8.52 -4.76 -16.79
N GLU A 63 -8.36 -3.68 -16.04
CA GLU A 63 -9.42 -2.86 -15.45
C GLU A 63 -9.33 -1.43 -15.98
N VAL A 64 -10.49 -0.77 -16.04
CA VAL A 64 -10.64 0.62 -16.47
C VAL A 64 -10.72 1.55 -15.25
N GLU A 65 -9.86 2.55 -15.20
CA GLU A 65 -9.94 3.65 -14.23
C GLU A 65 -10.24 4.98 -14.97
N TYR A 66 -11.33 5.63 -14.60
CA TYR A 66 -11.74 6.91 -15.17
C TYR A 66 -11.14 8.04 -14.33
N THR A 67 -10.32 8.90 -14.93
CA THR A 67 -9.65 10.00 -14.21
C THR A 67 -10.28 11.37 -14.46
N ALA A 68 -10.84 11.60 -15.65
CA ALA A 68 -11.60 12.79 -16.02
C ALA A 68 -12.67 12.43 -17.05
N ALA A 69 -13.58 13.36 -17.37
CA ALA A 69 -14.76 13.09 -18.23
C ALA A 69 -14.43 12.40 -19.57
N ASN A 70 -13.22 12.58 -20.12
CA ASN A 70 -12.81 12.03 -21.42
C ASN A 70 -11.45 11.29 -21.39
N ALA A 71 -10.93 10.96 -20.21
CA ALA A 71 -9.62 10.32 -20.06
C ALA A 71 -9.73 9.00 -19.29
N VAL A 72 -9.25 7.93 -19.93
CA VAL A 72 -9.39 6.57 -19.42
C VAL A 72 -8.02 5.92 -19.26
N ILE A 73 -7.73 5.39 -18.07
CA ILE A 73 -6.48 4.68 -17.77
C ILE A 73 -6.75 3.17 -17.67
N LEU A 74 -5.97 2.37 -18.40
CA LEU A 74 -5.99 0.90 -18.26
C LEU A 74 -4.94 0.42 -17.26
N ARG A 75 -5.35 -0.46 -16.34
CA ARG A 75 -4.48 -1.13 -15.35
C ARG A 75 -4.68 -2.63 -15.40
N THR A 76 -3.75 -3.42 -14.86
CA THR A 76 -3.93 -4.87 -14.74
C THR A 76 -4.97 -5.18 -13.66
N ALA A 77 -6.01 -5.92 -14.02
CA ALA A 77 -6.94 -6.47 -13.05
C ALA A 77 -6.18 -7.48 -12.16
N PRO A 78 -6.30 -7.41 -10.82
CA PRO A 78 -5.85 -8.51 -9.98
C PRO A 78 -6.63 -9.75 -10.42
N ARG A 79 -5.91 -10.77 -10.91
CA ARG A 79 -6.50 -12.02 -11.38
C ARG A 79 -7.37 -12.61 -10.27
N ARG A 80 -8.70 -12.47 -10.39
CA ARG A 80 -9.65 -13.17 -9.53
C ARG A 80 -9.71 -14.62 -9.99
N GLU A 81 -8.73 -15.40 -9.53
CA GLU A 81 -8.84 -16.85 -9.59
C GLU A 81 -10.03 -17.26 -8.70
N ALA A 82 -10.96 -17.98 -9.31
CA ALA A 82 -12.08 -18.63 -8.66
C ALA A 82 -11.55 -19.72 -7.71
N GLY A 83 -11.11 -19.29 -6.53
CA GLY A 83 -10.63 -20.11 -5.41
C GLY A 83 -10.46 -19.33 -4.10
N ALA A 84 -10.86 -18.05 -4.06
CA ALA A 84 -10.52 -17.11 -2.99
C ALA A 84 -11.56 -17.02 -1.85
N SER A 85 -11.98 -18.15 -1.29
CA SER A 85 -12.59 -18.19 0.05
C SER A 85 -11.55 -18.49 1.14
N SER A 86 -10.49 -19.23 0.81
CA SER A 86 -9.34 -19.48 1.69
C SER A 86 -8.32 -18.34 1.66
N GLY A 87 -7.95 -17.83 0.48
CA GLY A 87 -6.94 -16.77 0.32
C GLY A 87 -7.36 -15.39 0.86
N ARG A 88 -8.64 -15.05 0.79
CA ARG A 88 -9.17 -13.78 1.34
C ARG A 88 -9.26 -13.80 2.86
N ARG A 89 -9.60 -14.97 3.44
CA ARG A 89 -9.52 -15.20 4.89
C ARG A 89 -8.07 -15.19 5.33
N ALA A 90 -7.15 -15.85 4.62
CA ALA A 90 -5.72 -15.82 4.93
C ALA A 90 -5.11 -14.41 4.80
N GLY A 91 -5.49 -13.61 3.80
CA GLY A 91 -5.08 -12.21 3.64
C GLY A 91 -5.66 -11.29 4.72
N ALA A 92 -6.95 -11.44 5.05
CA ALA A 92 -7.57 -10.71 6.15
C ALA A 92 -6.95 -11.07 7.51
N ASN A 93 -6.63 -12.35 7.72
CA ASN A 93 -6.01 -12.84 8.95
C ASN A 93 -4.55 -12.36 9.05
N ARG A 94 -3.79 -12.36 7.95
CA ARG A 94 -2.45 -11.75 7.88
C ARG A 94 -2.50 -10.25 8.18
N GLY A 95 -3.42 -9.50 7.58
CA GLY A 95 -3.58 -8.08 7.86
C GLY A 95 -3.95 -7.79 9.33
N ALA A 96 -4.79 -8.61 9.95
CA ALA A 96 -5.11 -8.50 11.37
C ALA A 96 -3.90 -8.84 12.26
N PHE A 97 -3.13 -9.87 11.87
CA PHE A 97 -1.93 -10.28 12.57
C PHE A 97 -0.81 -9.23 12.51
N TYR A 98 -0.57 -8.62 11.34
CA TYR A 98 0.40 -7.53 11.21
C TYR A 98 0.00 -6.30 12.03
N ARG A 99 -1.29 -5.90 12.03
CA ARG A 99 -1.76 -4.81 12.90
C ARG A 99 -1.51 -5.10 14.37
N SER A 100 -1.76 -6.34 14.82
CA SER A 100 -1.46 -6.73 16.19
C SER A 100 0.04 -6.68 16.48
N TYR A 101 0.88 -7.09 15.54
CA TYR A 101 2.34 -7.06 15.71
C TYR A 101 2.89 -5.63 15.72
N TYR A 102 2.45 -4.75 14.82
CA TYR A 102 2.82 -3.33 14.84
C TYR A 102 2.42 -2.66 16.16
N GLY A 103 1.30 -3.07 16.77
CA GLY A 103 0.93 -2.60 18.11
C GLY A 103 1.93 -3.01 19.20
N VAL A 104 2.48 -4.23 19.13
CA VAL A 104 3.54 -4.69 20.05
C VAL A 104 4.83 -3.89 19.83
N VAL A 105 5.21 -3.68 18.57
CA VAL A 105 6.39 -2.87 18.22
C VAL A 105 6.24 -1.44 18.74
N GLN A 106 5.09 -0.80 18.50
CA GLN A 106 4.81 0.55 18.97
C GLN A 106 4.83 0.65 20.50
N ALA A 107 4.21 -0.31 21.19
CA ALA A 107 4.21 -0.34 22.65
C ALA A 107 5.63 -0.52 23.21
N GLY A 108 6.40 -1.47 22.69
CA GLY A 108 7.77 -1.72 23.15
C GLY A 108 8.71 -0.54 22.91
N VAL A 109 8.64 0.08 21.73
CA VAL A 109 9.40 1.30 21.42
C VAL A 109 9.01 2.44 22.36
N ARG A 110 7.71 2.68 22.55
CA ARG A 110 7.23 3.71 23.49
C ARG A 110 7.76 3.45 24.90
N ASP A 111 7.63 2.23 25.40
CA ASP A 111 8.05 1.89 26.76
C ASP A 111 9.57 2.03 26.95
N ALA A 112 10.36 1.77 25.91
CA ALA A 112 11.80 1.98 25.91
C ALA A 112 12.17 3.47 26.00
N LEU A 113 11.56 4.30 25.16
CA LEU A 113 11.75 5.75 25.19
C LEU A 113 11.26 6.35 26.52
N CYS A 114 10.12 5.87 27.02
CA CYS A 114 9.56 6.32 28.28
C CYS A 114 10.38 5.91 29.50
N ARG A 115 11.23 4.90 29.43
CA ARG A 115 12.14 4.53 30.53
C ARG A 115 13.36 5.43 30.62
N ASN A 116 13.76 6.07 29.52
CA ASN A 116 14.92 6.96 29.49
C ASN A 116 14.48 8.43 29.70
N PRO A 117 14.93 9.12 30.77
CA PRO A 117 14.57 10.51 31.02
C PRO A 117 14.92 11.48 29.88
N ALA A 118 15.98 11.21 29.12
CA ALA A 118 16.44 12.07 28.02
C ALA A 118 15.49 12.04 26.81
N THR A 119 14.83 10.90 26.58
CA THR A 119 13.91 10.68 25.45
C THR A 119 12.44 10.69 25.88
N ARG A 120 12.14 10.60 27.18
CA ARG A 120 10.77 10.73 27.72
C ARG A 120 10.13 12.08 27.39
N ALA A 121 10.90 13.16 27.32
CA ALA A 121 10.37 14.50 27.10
C ALA A 121 9.82 14.64 25.66
N GLY A 122 8.52 14.39 25.46
CA GLY A 122 7.82 14.30 24.17
C GLY A 122 7.65 15.60 23.38
N GLY A 123 8.61 16.53 23.44
CA GLY A 123 8.60 17.78 22.68
C GLY A 123 9.26 17.70 21.30
N TYR A 124 9.59 16.49 20.82
CA TYR A 124 10.39 16.30 19.61
C TYR A 124 9.69 15.39 18.60
N ARG A 125 10.14 15.49 17.36
CA ARG A 125 9.82 14.58 16.28
C ARG A 125 11.11 13.89 15.86
N ALA A 126 11.04 12.59 15.59
CA ALA A 126 12.15 11.85 15.00
C ALA A 126 11.59 10.71 14.15
N ALA A 127 12.27 10.39 13.05
CA ALA A 127 12.02 9.15 12.34
C ALA A 127 13.15 8.18 12.68
N VAL A 128 12.81 6.98 13.10
CA VAL A 128 13.78 5.91 13.39
C VAL A 128 13.52 4.72 12.48
N SER A 129 14.58 3.98 12.17
CA SER A 129 14.47 2.67 11.57
C SER A 129 15.27 1.65 12.34
N PHE A 130 14.74 0.44 12.42
CA PHE A 130 15.36 -0.67 13.15
C PHE A 130 14.84 -2.00 12.60
N GLU A 131 15.58 -3.05 12.87
CA GLU A 131 15.19 -4.43 12.61
C GLU A 131 14.74 -5.08 13.92
N VAL A 132 13.95 -6.14 13.81
CA VAL A 132 13.63 -7.00 14.94
C VAL A 132 14.12 -8.40 14.61
N SER A 133 14.95 -8.95 15.48
CA SER A 133 15.46 -10.31 15.31
C SER A 133 14.37 -11.35 15.56
N PRO A 134 14.57 -12.62 15.13
CA PRO A 134 13.64 -13.70 15.43
C PRO A 134 13.39 -13.96 16.93
N MET A 135 14.21 -13.39 17.82
CA MET A 135 14.02 -13.44 19.28
C MET A 135 13.23 -12.25 19.82
N GLY A 136 12.76 -11.34 18.95
CA GLY A 136 12.05 -10.12 19.37
C GLY A 136 12.99 -8.98 19.79
N ARG A 137 14.32 -9.13 19.65
CA ARG A 137 15.27 -8.07 20.01
C ARG A 137 15.32 -7.01 18.92
N VAL A 138 15.25 -5.74 19.31
CA VAL A 138 15.48 -4.62 18.39
C VAL A 138 16.97 -4.53 18.09
N GLU A 139 17.31 -4.45 16.80
CA GLU A 139 18.68 -4.44 16.31
C GLU A 139 18.83 -3.40 15.19
N HIS A 140 20.06 -2.95 14.95
CA HIS A 140 20.39 -1.98 13.89
C HIS A 140 19.55 -0.69 13.96
N ALA A 141 19.26 -0.20 15.17
CA ALA A 141 18.51 1.04 15.33
C ALA A 141 19.32 2.24 14.80
N ARG A 142 18.64 3.12 14.05
CA ARG A 142 19.21 4.37 13.54
C ARG A 142 18.15 5.45 13.42
N VAL A 143 18.57 6.69 13.59
CA VAL A 143 17.75 7.87 13.34
C VAL A 143 17.84 8.21 11.85
N LEU A 144 16.68 8.32 11.19
CA LEU A 144 16.52 8.77 9.80
C LEU A 144 16.25 10.27 9.70
N ASP A 145 15.52 10.82 10.68
CA ASP A 145 15.21 12.25 10.80
C ASP A 145 15.47 12.67 12.24
N SER A 146 16.42 13.59 12.42
CA SER A 146 16.99 13.98 13.72
C SER A 146 15.99 14.74 14.60
N THR A 147 16.11 14.59 15.91
CA THR A 147 15.37 15.42 16.88
C THR A 147 15.82 16.88 16.91
N GLY A 148 16.94 17.21 16.25
CA GLY A 148 17.64 18.49 16.39
C GLY A 148 18.61 18.54 17.57
N ASP A 149 18.74 17.44 18.32
CA ASP A 149 19.63 17.27 19.46
C ASP A 149 20.38 15.93 19.30
N THR A 150 21.68 15.99 19.06
CA THR A 150 22.50 14.80 18.78
C THR A 150 22.67 13.89 19.99
N ASP A 151 22.64 14.45 21.21
CA ASP A 151 22.74 13.65 22.43
C ASP A 151 21.45 12.85 22.60
N LYS A 152 20.30 13.50 22.35
CA LYS A 152 19.00 12.84 22.36
C LYS A 152 18.87 11.78 21.26
N ASP A 153 19.37 12.03 20.07
CA ASP A 153 19.39 11.04 18.97
C ASP A 153 20.19 9.78 19.38
N GLY A 154 21.33 9.97 20.05
CA GLY A 154 22.13 8.87 20.60
C GLY A 154 21.38 8.07 21.67
N GLU A 155 20.71 8.75 22.60
CA GLU A 155 19.89 8.13 23.63
C GLU A 155 18.69 7.36 23.07
N ILE A 156 18.11 7.83 21.95
CA ILE A 156 17.06 7.09 21.22
C ILE A 156 17.60 5.78 20.67
N VAL A 157 18.75 5.80 19.98
CA VAL A 157 19.35 4.58 19.42
C VAL A 157 19.70 3.59 20.53
N LEU A 158 20.33 4.07 21.60
CA LEU A 158 20.69 3.23 22.76
C LEU A 158 19.47 2.61 23.43
N ALA A 159 18.40 3.38 23.64
CA ALA A 159 17.16 2.86 24.23
C ALA A 159 16.53 1.77 23.35
N LEU A 160 16.54 1.97 22.02
CA LEU A 160 15.99 1.01 21.07
C LEU A 160 16.80 -0.28 21.02
N ASP A 161 18.13 -0.22 20.89
CA ASP A 161 18.98 -1.42 20.80
C ASP A 161 18.95 -2.29 22.09
N GLN A 162 18.57 -1.71 23.23
CA GLN A 162 18.37 -2.42 24.49
C GLN A 162 16.97 -3.04 24.65
N THR A 163 16.08 -2.85 23.67
CA THR A 163 14.69 -3.28 23.73
C THR A 163 14.51 -4.72 23.25
N VAL A 164 13.76 -5.50 24.03
CA VAL A 164 13.27 -6.82 23.64
C VAL A 164 11.75 -6.77 23.65
N LEU A 165 11.14 -7.07 22.51
CA LEU A 165 9.70 -7.15 22.32
C LEU A 165 9.19 -8.51 22.78
N ASP A 166 7.98 -8.53 23.35
CA ASP A 166 7.33 -9.75 23.86
C ASP A 166 6.96 -10.76 22.76
N LYS A 167 7.06 -10.36 21.48
CA LYS A 167 6.75 -11.20 20.33
C LYS A 167 7.83 -11.08 19.27
N ALA A 168 8.18 -12.22 18.69
CA ALA A 168 9.02 -12.29 17.51
C ALA A 168 8.27 -11.81 16.25
N PRO A 169 8.98 -11.19 15.29
CA PRO A 169 8.39 -10.76 14.03
C PRO A 169 7.96 -11.96 13.20
N PRO A 170 6.82 -11.87 12.51
CA PRO A 170 6.45 -12.81 11.47
C PRO A 170 7.55 -12.87 10.40
N ALA A 171 7.89 -14.07 9.93
CA ALA A 171 8.97 -14.26 8.95
C ALA A 171 8.68 -13.59 7.58
N ASP A 172 7.42 -13.30 7.29
CA ASP A 172 6.94 -12.67 6.06
C ASP A 172 6.71 -11.15 6.21
N LEU A 173 7.06 -10.57 7.36
CA LEU A 173 6.92 -9.13 7.60
C LEU A 173 8.10 -8.37 7.00
N GLU A 174 7.79 -7.31 6.23
CA GLU A 174 8.81 -6.47 5.61
C GLU A 174 9.59 -5.67 6.67
N GLN A 175 10.92 -5.74 6.58
CA GLN A 175 11.87 -5.06 7.45
C GLN A 175 12.87 -4.26 6.59
N PRO A 176 13.50 -3.19 7.11
CA PRO A 176 13.41 -2.68 8.49
C PRO A 176 12.09 -1.95 8.78
N PHE A 177 11.74 -1.86 10.05
CA PHE A 177 10.64 -1.02 10.50
C PHE A 177 11.05 0.44 10.39
N VAL A 178 10.12 1.31 10.00
CA VAL A 178 10.27 2.75 10.07
C VAL A 178 9.16 3.29 10.96
N MET A 179 9.55 4.00 12.02
CA MET A 179 8.62 4.57 12.98
C MET A 179 8.83 6.07 13.09
N LEU A 180 7.73 6.82 13.02
CA LEU A 180 7.72 8.25 13.29
C LEU A 180 7.32 8.49 14.74
N ILE A 181 8.23 9.05 15.51
CA ILE A 181 7.98 9.60 16.84
C ILE A 181 7.46 11.01 16.63
N VAL A 182 6.29 11.28 17.19
CA VAL A 182 5.64 12.59 17.13
C VAL A 182 5.60 13.19 18.53
N PRO A 183 5.61 14.53 18.64
CA PRO A 183 5.50 15.17 19.93
C PRO A 183 4.16 14.83 20.58
N GLU A 184 4.19 14.66 21.90
CA GLU A 184 3.01 14.38 22.70
C GLU A 184 2.08 15.59 22.61
N SER A 185 0.90 15.37 22.04
CA SER A 185 -0.13 16.40 21.92
C SER A 185 -1.25 16.07 22.89
N ALA A 186 -1.83 17.11 23.51
CA ALA A 186 -2.90 16.97 24.50
C ALA A 186 -4.18 16.23 24.00
N GLN A 187 -4.24 15.87 22.71
CA GLN A 187 -5.36 15.16 22.07
C GLN A 187 -5.11 13.65 21.91
N HIS A 188 -3.88 13.17 22.07
CA HIS A 188 -3.55 11.74 22.00
C HIS A 188 -3.02 11.26 23.36
N ASP A 189 -3.95 10.81 24.19
CA ASP A 189 -3.71 10.24 25.53
C ASP A 189 -3.10 8.82 25.45
N GLN A 190 -1.96 8.71 24.75
CA GLN A 190 -1.14 7.50 24.66
C GLN A 190 0.34 7.82 24.91
N GLY A 191 0.58 8.82 25.76
CA GLY A 191 1.89 9.19 26.27
C GLY A 191 2.56 8.07 27.09
N CYS A 192 3.58 8.44 27.85
CA CYS A 192 4.25 7.46 28.70
C CYS A 192 3.30 6.87 29.73
N PRO A 193 3.25 5.53 29.89
CA PRO A 193 2.43 4.93 30.92
C PRO A 193 2.85 5.43 32.30
N ALA A 194 1.87 5.70 33.15
CA ALA A 194 2.12 6.02 34.56
C ALA A 194 2.60 4.75 35.26
N TYR A 195 3.86 4.73 35.68
CA TYR A 195 4.45 3.68 36.53
C TYR A 195 4.45 4.11 37.99
#